data_AF-A0A5J4TSS4-F1
#
_entry.id   AF-A0A5J4TSS4-F1
#
_cell.length_a   1.000
_cell.length_b   1.000
_cell.length_c   1.000
_cell.angle_alpha   90.00
_cell.angle_beta   90.00
_cell.angle_gamma   90.00
#
_symmetry.space_group_name_H-M   'P 1'
#
loop_
_entity.id
_entity.type
_entity.pdbx_description
1 polymer ?
#
loop_
_entity_poly.entity_id
_entity_poly.type
_entity_poly.pdbx_seq_one_letter_code
_entity_poly.pdbx_strand_id
1 'polypeptide(L)'
;MCNALFTWKNRPTLDRIDNRKGYSKDNVIPCCLYCNVNKANRDENQMKLMIQLRKYALLKQLPMTLTSDEGYQLLRKGITGGISNVMHRYNVAGETKINHFEFDQENKCVYSIDSDYVITHVVQLDFHSQYPSVMRGEPNALNPYINHIINMPAQLIEKITDQDRCKALIQDTNRFSNDPLVVDKMLLFVAEVRGHTDERYINEAINWGPILRNIDVESLVSVSFHNGQ
;
A
#
# COMPACT_ATOMS: atom_id res chain seq x y z
N MET A 1 -5.97 -31.13 10.34
CA MET A 1 -5.26 -29.92 9.83
C MET A 1 -6.13 -29.21 8.80
N CYS A 2 -5.68 -28.10 8.17
CA CYS A 2 -6.58 -27.18 7.46
C CYS A 2 -7.37 -27.72 6.25
N ASN A 3 -7.20 -28.96 5.79
CA ASN A 3 -7.92 -29.53 4.64
C ASN A 3 -7.85 -28.69 3.35
N ALA A 4 -6.86 -27.81 3.21
CA ALA A 4 -6.62 -27.08 1.97
C ALA A 4 -6.03 -28.04 0.93
N LEU A 5 -6.45 -27.90 -0.33
CA LEU A 5 -5.87 -28.65 -1.43
C LEU A 5 -4.39 -28.30 -1.60
N PHE A 6 -3.58 -29.32 -1.89
CA PHE A 6 -2.18 -29.11 -2.22
C PHE A 6 -2.05 -28.59 -3.65
N THR A 7 -1.21 -27.58 -3.82
CA THR A 7 -0.94 -26.95 -5.12
C THR A 7 0.55 -26.67 -5.25
N TRP A 8 1.01 -26.22 -6.42
CA TRP A 8 2.41 -25.81 -6.61
C TRP A 8 2.86 -24.69 -5.67
N LYS A 9 1.93 -23.79 -5.29
CA LYS A 9 2.14 -22.73 -4.30
C LYS A 9 1.93 -23.23 -2.86
N ASN A 10 1.02 -24.17 -2.63
CA ASN A 10 0.74 -24.80 -1.33
C ASN A 10 1.26 -26.25 -1.28
N ARG A 11 2.58 -26.42 -1.25
CA ARG A 11 3.20 -27.75 -1.26
C ARG A 11 2.98 -28.48 0.07
N PRO A 12 2.79 -29.82 0.04
CA PRO A 12 2.67 -30.60 1.26
C PRO A 12 4.02 -30.65 2.00
N THR A 13 3.93 -30.69 3.31
CA THR A 13 5.00 -30.98 4.28
C THR A 13 4.57 -32.17 5.13
N LEU A 14 5.51 -32.78 5.85
CA LEU A 14 5.20 -33.83 6.81
C LEU A 14 5.21 -33.22 8.22
N ASP A 15 4.08 -33.26 8.91
CA ASP A 15 3.98 -32.90 10.32
C ASP A 15 3.95 -34.16 11.18
N ARG A 16 4.56 -34.09 12.35
CA ARG A 16 4.60 -35.19 13.31
C ARG A 16 3.34 -35.16 14.16
N ILE A 17 2.62 -36.28 14.25
CA ILE A 17 1.42 -36.37 15.09
C ILE A 17 1.82 -36.10 16.56
N ASP A 18 2.86 -36.80 17.03
CA ASP A 18 3.51 -36.56 18.32
C ASP A 18 4.93 -36.01 18.10
N ASN A 19 5.14 -34.75 18.51
CA ASN A 19 6.42 -34.08 18.39
C ASN A 19 7.51 -34.61 19.33
N ARG A 20 7.16 -35.43 20.33
CA ARG A 20 8.12 -36.14 21.19
C ARG A 20 8.75 -37.33 20.48
N LYS A 21 8.14 -37.81 19.40
CA LYS A 21 8.61 -38.92 18.58
C LYS A 21 9.31 -38.42 17.31
N GLY A 22 10.16 -39.27 16.74
CA GLY A 22 10.80 -39.03 15.45
C GLY A 22 9.85 -39.18 14.25
N TYR A 23 10.39 -39.06 13.04
CA TYR A 23 9.65 -39.35 11.81
C TYR A 23 9.51 -40.87 11.62
N SER A 24 8.27 -41.35 11.53
CA SER A 24 7.93 -42.73 11.18
C SER A 24 6.62 -42.76 10.40
N LYS A 25 6.34 -43.84 9.66
CA LYS A 25 5.12 -43.95 8.84
C LYS A 25 3.83 -43.72 9.65
N ASP A 26 3.80 -44.16 10.91
CA ASP A 26 2.63 -44.06 11.78
C ASP A 26 2.57 -42.75 12.58
N ASN A 27 3.64 -41.93 12.56
CA ASN A 27 3.73 -40.67 13.32
C ASN A 27 3.76 -39.43 12.41
N VAL A 28 3.48 -39.55 11.11
CA VAL A 28 3.52 -38.42 10.19
C VAL A 28 2.22 -38.27 9.42
N ILE A 29 1.81 -37.03 9.19
CA ILE A 29 0.66 -36.71 8.35
C ILE A 29 1.00 -35.56 7.39
N PRO A 30 0.54 -35.62 6.13
CA PRO A 30 0.75 -34.56 5.18
C PRO A 30 -0.05 -33.31 5.56
N CYS A 31 0.58 -32.14 5.46
CA CYS A 31 -0.07 -30.86 5.72
C CYS A 31 0.63 -29.68 5.07
N CYS A 32 -0.05 -28.52 4.98
CA CYS A 32 0.62 -27.33 4.49
C CYS A 32 1.63 -26.79 5.50
N LEU A 33 2.67 -26.12 4.98
CA LEU A 33 3.74 -25.51 5.77
C LEU A 33 3.19 -24.62 6.89
N TYR A 34 2.16 -23.82 6.61
CA TYR A 34 1.56 -22.95 7.63
C TYR A 34 0.97 -23.73 8.80
N CYS A 35 0.25 -24.83 8.54
CA CYS A 35 -0.32 -25.64 9.62
C CYS A 35 0.78 -26.30 10.45
N ASN A 36 1.83 -26.81 9.80
CA ASN A 36 2.98 -27.41 10.47
C ASN A 36 3.66 -26.41 11.41
N VAL A 37 3.96 -25.21 10.89
CA VAL A 37 4.60 -24.12 11.67
C VAL A 37 3.67 -23.59 12.77
N ASN A 38 2.38 -23.42 12.50
CA ASN A 38 1.43 -22.93 13.50
C ASN A 38 1.17 -23.97 14.60
N LYS A 39 1.15 -25.26 14.25
CA LYS A 39 1.12 -26.35 15.23
C LYS A 39 2.32 -26.25 16.15
N ALA A 40 3.54 -26.22 15.59
CA ALA A 40 4.78 -26.28 16.36
C ALA A 40 4.61 -27.26 17.55
N ASN A 41 4.84 -26.82 18.79
CA ASN A 41 4.54 -27.57 20.02
C ASN A 41 3.33 -27.00 20.80
N ARG A 42 2.42 -26.29 20.14
CA ARG A 42 1.26 -25.64 20.75
C ARG A 42 0.14 -26.64 21.07
N ASP A 43 -0.77 -26.21 21.94
CA ASP A 43 -2.02 -26.93 22.21
C ASP A 43 -2.86 -27.14 20.93
N GLU A 44 -3.47 -28.31 20.82
CA GLU A 44 -4.21 -28.70 19.61
C GLU A 44 -5.45 -27.83 19.38
N ASN A 45 -6.15 -27.43 20.43
CA ASN A 45 -7.36 -26.60 20.33
C ASN A 45 -6.99 -25.17 19.94
N GLN A 46 -5.94 -24.61 20.53
CA GLN A 46 -5.41 -23.31 20.15
C GLN A 46 -4.98 -23.27 18.67
N MET A 47 -4.24 -24.29 18.22
CA MET A 47 -3.84 -24.40 16.81
C MET A 47 -5.06 -24.50 15.88
N LYS A 48 -6.04 -25.35 16.22
CA LYS A 48 -7.29 -25.51 15.43
C LYS A 48 -8.02 -24.18 15.31
N LEU A 49 -8.17 -23.43 16.40
CA LEU A 49 -8.80 -22.11 16.39
C LEU A 49 -8.07 -21.15 15.45
N MET A 50 -6.74 -21.04 15.54
CA MET A 50 -5.96 -20.15 14.68
C MET A 50 -6.06 -20.51 13.20
N ILE A 51 -6.09 -21.81 12.87
CA ILE A 51 -6.30 -22.27 11.49
C ILE A 51 -7.70 -21.87 11.00
N GLN A 52 -8.74 -22.02 11.82
CA GLN A 52 -10.11 -21.63 11.44
C GLN A 52 -10.27 -20.11 11.31
N LEU A 53 -9.67 -19.33 12.21
CA LEU A 53 -9.67 -17.86 12.10
C LEU A 53 -8.97 -17.41 10.82
N ARG A 54 -7.82 -17.98 10.48
CA ARG A 54 -7.16 -17.67 9.20
C ARG A 54 -8.03 -18.03 8.01
N LYS A 55 -8.68 -19.20 8.02
CA LYS A 55 -9.62 -19.58 6.95
C LYS A 55 -10.78 -18.61 6.81
N TYR A 56 -11.35 -18.20 7.94
CA TYR A 56 -12.43 -17.23 7.97
C TYR A 56 -11.97 -15.88 7.42
N ALA A 57 -10.80 -15.39 7.85
CA ALA A 57 -10.21 -14.16 7.33
C ALA A 57 -9.96 -14.23 5.81
N LEU A 58 -9.42 -15.34 5.30
CA LEU A 58 -9.25 -15.57 3.87
C LEU A 58 -10.59 -15.59 3.11
N LEU A 59 -11.60 -16.28 3.66
CA LEU A 59 -12.93 -16.39 3.05
C LEU A 59 -13.66 -15.03 3.01
N LYS A 60 -13.49 -14.23 4.06
CA LYS A 60 -14.10 -12.91 4.22
C LYS A 60 -13.23 -11.76 3.72
N GLN A 61 -12.06 -12.08 3.14
CA GLN A 61 -11.08 -11.11 2.65
C GLN A 61 -10.73 -10.05 3.70
N LEU A 62 -10.67 -10.44 4.97
CA LEU A 62 -10.35 -9.53 6.07
C LEU A 62 -8.88 -9.10 6.01
N PRO A 63 -8.53 -7.91 6.52
CA PRO A 63 -7.15 -7.49 6.66
C PRO A 63 -6.35 -8.52 7.46
N MET A 64 -5.23 -8.97 6.90
CA MET A 64 -4.33 -9.94 7.52
C MET A 64 -2.89 -9.43 7.55
N THR A 65 -2.13 -9.94 8.51
CA THR A 65 -0.68 -9.70 8.56
C THR A 65 -0.02 -10.19 7.27
N LEU A 66 0.81 -9.35 6.68
CA LEU A 66 1.62 -9.71 5.53
C LEU A 66 2.58 -10.84 5.90
N THR A 67 2.55 -11.93 5.14
CA THR A 67 3.40 -13.10 5.38
C THR A 67 4.70 -13.08 4.55
N SER A 68 4.83 -12.13 3.62
CA SER A 68 6.02 -11.94 2.80
C SER A 68 6.82 -10.76 3.34
N ASP A 69 8.07 -11.01 3.74
CA ASP A 69 8.98 -9.93 4.15
C ASP A 69 9.24 -8.98 2.98
N GLU A 70 9.53 -9.49 1.78
CA GLU A 70 9.70 -8.65 0.59
C GLU A 70 8.48 -7.78 0.28
N GLY A 71 7.27 -8.36 0.34
CA GLY A 71 6.03 -7.61 0.14
C GLY A 71 5.80 -6.55 1.23
N TYR A 72 6.13 -6.90 2.48
CA TYR A 72 6.12 -5.95 3.59
C TYR A 72 7.11 -4.80 3.36
N GLN A 73 8.36 -5.09 2.99
CA GLN A 73 9.37 -4.06 2.71
C GLN A 73 8.93 -3.16 1.56
N LEU A 74 8.40 -3.73 0.46
CA LEU A 74 7.92 -2.96 -0.68
C LEU A 74 6.81 -1.98 -0.27
N LEU A 75 5.81 -2.45 0.47
CA LEU A 75 4.74 -1.59 0.98
C LEU A 75 5.25 -0.56 1.99
N ARG A 76 6.15 -0.98 2.88
CA ARG A 76 6.68 -0.14 3.96
C ARG A 76 7.48 1.05 3.44
N LYS A 77 8.14 0.92 2.29
CA LYS A 77 8.84 2.04 1.61
C LYS A 77 7.91 3.20 1.28
N GLY A 78 6.67 2.91 0.89
CA GLY A 78 5.67 3.93 0.55
C GLY A 78 4.91 4.50 1.76
N ILE A 79 5.05 3.88 2.94
CA ILE A 79 4.37 4.33 4.16
C ILE A 79 5.23 5.38 4.87
N THR A 80 4.80 6.63 4.75
CA THR A 80 5.29 7.76 5.54
C THR A 80 4.33 8.07 6.68
N GLY A 81 4.84 8.67 7.76
CA GLY A 81 3.99 9.15 8.86
C GLY A 81 3.20 10.39 8.47
N GLY A 82 2.52 11.00 9.45
CA GLY A 82 1.87 12.29 9.24
C GLY A 82 2.87 13.34 8.73
N ILE A 83 2.47 14.10 7.72
CA ILE A 83 3.30 15.20 7.20
C ILE A 83 3.36 16.28 8.28
N SER A 84 4.57 16.59 8.73
CA SER A 84 4.86 17.71 9.64
C SER A 84 5.90 18.60 9.00
N ASN A 85 5.47 19.40 8.02
CA ASN A 85 6.33 20.39 7.38
C ASN A 85 6.32 21.69 8.19
N VAL A 86 7.48 22.09 8.68
CA VAL A 86 7.68 23.40 9.31
C VAL A 86 8.10 24.38 8.23
N MET A 87 7.12 24.96 7.53
CA MET A 87 7.37 26.22 6.83
C MET A 87 7.60 27.29 7.89
N HIS A 88 8.60 28.15 7.71
CA HIS A 88 9.11 29.14 8.67
C HIS A 88 8.08 29.53 9.75
N ARG A 89 8.32 29.03 10.96
CA ARG A 89 7.31 28.91 12.05
C ARG A 89 6.82 30.25 12.62
N TYR A 90 7.27 31.37 12.07
CA TYR A 90 6.99 32.70 12.57
C TYR A 90 6.42 33.55 11.44
N ASN A 91 5.08 33.61 11.41
CA ASN A 91 4.33 34.49 10.54
C ASN A 91 3.64 35.53 11.43
N VAL A 92 3.88 36.80 11.17
CA VAL A 92 3.30 37.93 11.89
C VAL A 92 2.35 38.67 10.97
N ALA A 93 1.12 38.85 11.43
CA ALA A 93 0.12 39.61 10.70
C ALA A 93 0.59 41.07 10.51
N GLY A 94 0.56 41.55 9.28
CA GLY A 94 1.01 42.90 8.91
C GLY A 94 2.50 43.04 8.67
N GLU A 95 3.31 42.02 8.93
CA GLU A 95 4.78 42.07 8.73
C GLU A 95 5.27 41.02 7.74
N THR A 96 4.80 39.77 7.86
CA THR A 96 5.29 38.67 7.02
C THR A 96 4.60 38.64 5.66
N LYS A 97 5.39 38.56 4.58
CA LYS A 97 4.89 38.41 3.21
C LYS A 97 4.51 36.95 2.92
N ILE A 98 3.51 36.74 2.07
CA ILE A 98 3.19 35.42 1.54
C ILE A 98 4.28 35.03 0.56
N ASN A 99 4.86 33.84 0.70
CA ASN A 99 5.93 33.36 -0.17
C ASN A 99 5.60 32.02 -0.85
N HIS A 100 6.34 31.72 -1.90
CA HIS A 100 6.34 30.43 -2.58
C HIS A 100 7.76 30.06 -3.02
N PHE A 101 7.97 28.79 -3.34
CA PHE A 101 9.22 28.32 -3.91
C PHE A 101 9.22 28.43 -5.44
N GLU A 102 10.34 28.86 -6.00
CA GLU A 102 10.63 28.79 -7.43
C GLU A 102 11.97 28.09 -7.66
N PHE A 103 11.98 27.12 -8.56
CA PHE A 103 13.14 26.47 -9.10
C PHE A 103 13.68 27.25 -10.29
N ASP A 104 14.96 27.62 -10.18
CA ASP A 104 15.75 28.23 -11.23
C ASP A 104 16.51 27.15 -12.00
N GLN A 105 16.14 27.00 -13.28
CA GLN A 105 16.74 26.00 -14.17
C GLN A 105 18.19 26.29 -14.52
N GLU A 106 18.63 27.55 -14.53
CA GLU A 106 19.98 27.94 -14.90
C GLU A 106 20.93 27.65 -13.74
N ASN A 107 20.57 28.10 -12.54
CA ASN A 107 21.41 27.93 -11.35
C ASN A 107 21.18 26.60 -10.61
N LYS A 108 20.18 25.81 -11.00
CA LYS A 108 19.78 24.54 -10.36
C LYS A 108 19.49 24.70 -8.86
N CYS A 109 18.89 25.83 -8.49
CA CYS A 109 18.60 26.21 -7.11
C CYS A 109 17.12 26.49 -6.91
N VAL A 110 16.66 26.37 -5.65
CA VAL A 110 15.31 26.73 -5.24
C VAL A 110 15.38 28.00 -4.40
N TYR A 111 14.59 28.99 -4.78
CA TYR A 111 14.45 30.25 -4.07
C TYR A 111 13.09 30.34 -3.41
N SER A 112 13.04 30.96 -2.23
CA SER A 112 11.78 31.40 -1.63
C SER A 112 11.54 32.84 -2.08
N ILE A 113 10.46 33.07 -2.80
CA ILE A 113 10.11 34.37 -3.38
C ILE A 113 8.92 34.93 -2.62
N ASP A 114 9.10 36.13 -2.10
CA ASP A 114 8.03 36.89 -1.47
C ASP A 114 7.11 37.51 -2.52
N SER A 115 5.81 37.36 -2.33
CA SER A 115 4.81 38.12 -3.08
C SER A 115 4.66 39.55 -2.55
N ASP A 116 3.90 40.38 -3.26
CA ASP A 116 3.54 41.72 -2.79
C ASP A 116 2.48 41.71 -1.67
N TYR A 117 1.91 40.53 -1.37
CA TYR A 117 0.86 40.38 -0.39
C TYR A 117 1.43 40.09 1.00
N VAL A 118 0.91 40.81 2.00
CA VAL A 118 1.25 40.62 3.41
C VAL A 118 0.17 39.78 4.09
N ILE A 119 0.58 38.86 4.95
CA ILE A 119 -0.32 38.04 5.76
C ILE A 119 -1.09 38.96 6.70
N THR A 120 -2.42 38.93 6.67
CA THR A 120 -3.27 39.74 7.57
C THR A 120 -3.94 38.89 8.65
N HIS A 121 -4.20 37.62 8.36
CA HIS A 121 -4.89 36.69 9.25
C HIS A 121 -4.25 35.30 9.09
N VAL A 122 -4.16 34.56 10.19
CA VAL A 122 -3.71 33.16 10.19
C VAL A 122 -4.84 32.31 10.73
N VAL A 123 -5.28 31.31 9.95
CA VAL A 123 -6.32 30.37 10.33
C VAL A 123 -5.71 28.98 10.45
N GLN A 124 -5.93 28.33 11.58
CA GLN A 124 -5.56 26.93 11.77
C GLN A 124 -6.82 26.08 11.60
N LEU A 125 -6.78 25.19 10.60
CA LEU A 125 -7.80 24.16 10.41
C LEU A 125 -7.22 22.83 10.85
N ASP A 126 -8.03 22.04 11.54
CA ASP A 126 -7.68 20.68 11.93
C ASP A 126 -8.78 19.71 11.50
N PHE A 127 -8.39 18.49 11.19
CA PHE A 127 -9.30 17.45 10.76
C PHE A 127 -9.86 16.72 11.99
N HIS A 128 -11.18 16.63 12.09
CA HIS A 128 -11.80 15.70 13.02
C HIS A 128 -11.57 14.27 12.53
N SER A 129 -10.83 13.48 13.32
CA SER A 129 -10.63 12.05 13.07
C SER A 129 -10.07 11.73 11.67
N GLN A 130 -8.95 12.33 11.30
CA GLN A 130 -8.31 12.20 9.97
C GLN A 130 -8.15 10.74 9.49
N TYR A 131 -7.59 9.84 10.30
CA TYR A 131 -7.39 8.45 9.87
C TYR A 131 -8.72 7.69 9.73
N PRO A 132 -9.64 7.72 10.72
CA PRO A 132 -10.96 7.11 10.55
C PRO A 132 -11.75 7.63 9.35
N SER A 133 -11.69 8.93 9.04
CA SER A 133 -12.41 9.49 7.89
C SER A 133 -11.87 8.97 6.56
N VAL A 134 -10.55 8.82 6.45
CA VAL A 134 -9.90 8.18 5.29
C VAL A 134 -10.24 6.69 5.19
N MET A 135 -10.27 5.97 6.32
CA MET A 135 -10.55 4.54 6.36
C MET A 135 -12.03 4.17 6.14
N ARG A 136 -12.94 5.14 6.17
CA ARG A 136 -14.39 4.91 6.04
C ARG A 136 -14.82 4.55 4.61
N GLY A 137 -13.93 4.69 3.62
CA GLY A 137 -14.25 4.41 2.22
C GLY A 137 -15.20 5.43 1.60
N GLU A 138 -15.33 6.61 2.19
CA GLU A 138 -16.14 7.70 1.62
C GLU A 138 -15.49 8.22 0.33
N PRO A 139 -16.27 8.48 -0.74
CA PRO A 139 -15.76 9.05 -1.97
C PRO A 139 -15.01 10.38 -1.74
N ASN A 140 -13.77 10.43 -2.22
CA ASN A 140 -12.89 11.58 -2.23
C ASN A 140 -12.68 12.06 -3.67
N ALA A 141 -13.19 13.26 -3.97
CA ALA A 141 -13.05 13.90 -5.28
C ALA A 141 -11.59 14.03 -5.75
N LEU A 142 -10.63 14.08 -4.82
CA LEU A 142 -9.20 14.19 -5.10
C LEU A 142 -8.53 12.85 -5.49
N ASN A 143 -9.26 11.73 -5.49
CA ASN A 143 -8.77 10.40 -5.89
C ASN A 143 -9.57 9.79 -7.06
N PRO A 144 -9.47 10.32 -8.30
CA PRO A 144 -10.29 9.84 -9.41
C PRO A 144 -9.92 8.42 -9.90
N TYR A 145 -8.78 7.88 -9.46
CA TYR A 145 -8.18 6.67 -10.05
C TYR A 145 -8.74 5.35 -9.51
N ILE A 146 -9.53 5.39 -8.42
CA ILE A 146 -10.10 4.20 -7.77
C ILE A 146 -11.55 4.48 -7.35
N ASN A 147 -12.36 4.98 -8.30
CA ASN A 147 -13.76 5.36 -8.06
C ASN A 147 -13.92 6.28 -6.83
N HIS A 148 -12.97 7.21 -6.64
CA HIS A 148 -12.95 8.14 -5.50
C HIS A 148 -12.71 7.48 -4.13
N ILE A 149 -12.54 6.17 -4.02
CA ILE A 149 -12.43 5.48 -2.72
C ILE A 149 -10.96 5.18 -2.38
N ILE A 150 -10.57 5.48 -1.15
CA ILE A 150 -9.27 5.05 -0.61
C ILE A 150 -9.45 3.63 -0.06
N ASN A 151 -8.74 2.68 -0.67
CA ASN A 151 -8.81 1.28 -0.30
C ASN A 151 -7.68 0.92 0.67
N MET A 152 -7.99 0.08 1.65
CA MET A 152 -6.99 -0.47 2.55
C MET A 152 -6.58 -1.87 2.06
N PRO A 153 -5.27 -2.17 1.91
CA PRO A 153 -4.84 -3.47 1.45
C PRO A 153 -5.15 -4.55 2.50
N ALA A 154 -5.92 -5.56 2.10
CA ALA A 154 -6.30 -6.65 3.00
C ALA A 154 -5.33 -7.83 2.97
N GLN A 155 -4.88 -8.20 1.76
CA GLN A 155 -4.04 -9.37 1.54
C GLN A 155 -3.17 -9.18 0.30
N LEU A 156 -1.87 -9.52 0.40
CA LEU A 156 -0.99 -9.67 -0.76
C LEU A 156 -1.28 -11.00 -1.48
N ILE A 157 -1.59 -10.94 -2.77
CA ILE A 157 -1.91 -12.11 -3.61
C ILE A 157 -0.65 -12.66 -4.28
N GLU A 158 0.08 -11.79 -4.97
CA GLU A 158 1.23 -12.14 -5.79
C GLU A 158 2.13 -10.93 -6.00
N LYS A 159 3.43 -11.20 -6.12
CA LYS A 159 4.44 -10.26 -6.62
C LYS A 159 4.79 -10.67 -8.05
N ILE A 160 4.78 -9.69 -8.95
CA ILE A 160 5.14 -9.86 -10.35
C ILE A 160 6.37 -9.01 -10.63
N THR A 161 7.39 -9.65 -11.20
CA THR A 161 8.63 -9.00 -11.66
C THR A 161 8.79 -9.05 -13.17
N ASP A 162 7.91 -9.77 -13.86
CA ASP A 162 7.84 -9.82 -15.32
C ASP A 162 7.33 -8.48 -15.86
N GLN A 163 8.15 -7.80 -16.65
CA GLN A 163 7.89 -6.42 -17.02
C GLN A 163 6.73 -6.26 -17.99
N ASP A 164 6.59 -7.18 -18.95
CA ASP A 164 5.52 -7.12 -19.94
C ASP A 164 4.17 -7.34 -19.26
N ARG A 165 4.09 -8.30 -18.35
CA ARG A 165 2.90 -8.51 -17.51
C ARG A 165 2.62 -7.31 -16.60
N CYS A 166 3.64 -6.70 -16.00
CA CYS A 166 3.47 -5.48 -15.20
C CYS A 166 2.91 -4.32 -16.03
N LYS A 167 3.46 -4.07 -17.23
CA LYS A 167 2.99 -3.02 -18.14
C LYS A 167 1.56 -3.25 -18.58
N ALA A 168 1.22 -4.49 -18.97
CA ALA A 168 -0.15 -4.85 -19.36
C ALA A 168 -1.16 -4.56 -18.25
N LEU A 169 -0.81 -4.86 -16.99
CA LEU A 169 -1.68 -4.60 -15.83
C LEU A 169 -1.78 -3.10 -15.51
N ILE A 170 -0.69 -2.35 -15.60
CA ILE A 170 -0.69 -0.91 -15.34
C ILE A 170 -1.50 -0.17 -16.40
N GLN A 171 -1.41 -0.60 -17.65
CA GLN A 171 -2.07 0.03 -18.80
C GLN A 171 -3.48 -0.51 -19.07
N ASP A 172 -3.97 -1.47 -18.27
CA ASP A 172 -5.31 -2.01 -18.42
C ASP A 172 -6.35 -0.90 -18.22
N THR A 173 -7.11 -0.58 -19.28
CA THR A 173 -8.10 0.50 -19.28
C THR A 173 -9.35 0.16 -18.47
N ASN A 174 -9.58 -1.11 -18.14
CA ASN A 174 -10.71 -1.54 -17.31
C ASN A 174 -10.69 -0.93 -15.90
N ARG A 175 -9.52 -0.50 -15.41
CA ARG A 175 -9.36 0.25 -14.15
C ARG A 175 -10.07 1.61 -14.14
N PHE A 176 -10.40 2.13 -15.32
CA PHE A 176 -11.14 3.39 -15.51
C PHE A 176 -12.58 3.15 -15.96
N SER A 177 -13.04 1.90 -15.94
CA SER A 177 -14.42 1.58 -16.28
C SER A 177 -15.39 2.14 -15.24
N ASN A 178 -16.52 2.64 -15.71
CA ASN A 178 -17.66 3.01 -14.85
C ASN A 178 -18.60 1.82 -14.58
N ASP A 179 -18.35 0.66 -15.18
CA ASP A 179 -19.14 -0.57 -14.95
C ASP A 179 -18.61 -1.30 -13.69
N PRO A 180 -19.42 -1.39 -12.62
CA PRO A 180 -19.07 -2.12 -11.40
C PRO A 180 -18.67 -3.58 -11.66
N LEU A 181 -19.31 -4.25 -12.62
CA LEU A 181 -19.06 -5.66 -12.93
C LEU A 181 -17.66 -5.91 -13.54
N VAL A 182 -17.04 -4.85 -14.04
CA VAL A 182 -15.68 -4.84 -14.60
C VAL A 182 -14.69 -4.37 -13.55
N VAL A 183 -14.91 -3.20 -12.94
CA VAL A 183 -13.94 -2.60 -12.01
C VAL A 183 -13.82 -3.39 -10.70
N ASP A 184 -14.91 -3.98 -10.18
CA ASP A 184 -14.88 -4.77 -8.93
C ASP A 184 -14.08 -6.08 -9.08
N LYS A 185 -13.81 -6.51 -10.32
CA LYS A 185 -12.97 -7.68 -10.61
C LYS A 185 -11.50 -7.31 -10.78
N MET A 186 -11.17 -6.02 -10.86
CA MET A 186 -9.80 -5.56 -10.95
C MET A 186 -9.11 -5.71 -9.60
N LEU A 187 -7.91 -6.27 -9.61
CA LEU A 187 -7.09 -6.35 -8.40
C LEU A 187 -6.38 -5.01 -8.20
N LEU A 188 -6.35 -4.54 -6.95
CA LEU A 188 -5.50 -3.41 -6.59
C LEU A 188 -4.04 -3.82 -6.68
N PHE A 189 -3.17 -2.89 -7.02
CA PHE A 189 -1.75 -3.15 -7.05
C PHE A 189 -0.92 -1.97 -6.60
N VAL A 190 0.28 -2.28 -6.14
CA VAL A 190 1.34 -1.32 -5.83
C VAL A 190 2.47 -1.55 -6.83
N ALA A 191 2.84 -0.50 -7.55
CA ALA A 191 3.94 -0.51 -8.49
C ALA A 191 5.09 0.36 -7.98
N GLU A 192 6.32 -0.18 -8.02
CA GLU A 192 7.52 0.66 -7.86
C GLU A 192 7.88 1.19 -9.25
N VAL A 193 7.72 2.51 -9.43
CA VAL A 193 8.06 3.21 -10.67
C VAL A 193 9.17 4.22 -10.38
N ARG A 194 10.20 4.26 -11.24
CA ARG A 194 11.20 5.33 -11.20
C ARG A 194 10.72 6.45 -12.09
N GLY A 195 10.06 7.43 -11.49
CA GLY A 195 9.66 8.65 -12.19
C GLY A 195 10.84 9.61 -12.35
N HIS A 196 10.84 10.35 -13.45
CA HIS A 196 11.67 11.53 -13.64
C HIS A 196 10.74 12.71 -13.89
N THR A 197 10.79 13.72 -13.01
CA THR A 197 10.13 15.00 -13.29
C THR A 197 11.10 15.82 -14.13
N ASP A 198 10.71 16.09 -15.38
CA ASP A 198 11.44 17.03 -16.23
C ASP A 198 11.53 18.39 -15.52
N GLU A 199 12.71 19.02 -15.57
CA GLU A 199 12.99 20.29 -14.91
C GLU A 199 12.00 21.40 -15.28
N ARG A 200 11.40 21.33 -16.48
CA ARG A 200 10.35 22.25 -16.93
C ARG A 200 9.08 22.20 -16.09
N TYR A 201 8.82 21.10 -15.40
CA TYR A 201 7.63 20.90 -14.57
C TYR A 201 7.89 21.04 -13.08
N ILE A 202 9.15 21.26 -12.64
CA ILE A 202 9.47 21.35 -11.19
C ILE A 202 8.65 22.47 -10.53
N ASN A 203 8.52 23.63 -11.17
CA ASN A 203 7.75 24.76 -10.64
C ASN A 203 6.25 24.48 -10.48
N GLU A 204 5.70 23.51 -11.21
CA GLU A 204 4.29 23.11 -11.06
C GLU A 204 4.06 22.28 -9.79
N ALA A 205 5.09 21.58 -9.31
CA ALA A 205 4.99 20.63 -8.20
C ALA A 205 5.70 21.08 -6.92
N ILE A 206 6.67 22.00 -6.98
CA ILE A 206 7.58 22.33 -5.87
C ILE A 206 6.87 22.91 -4.63
N ASN A 207 5.72 23.56 -4.82
CA ASN A 207 4.91 24.13 -3.76
C ASN A 207 3.86 23.16 -3.19
N TRP A 208 3.73 21.97 -3.77
CA TRP A 208 2.82 20.95 -3.27
C TRP A 208 3.56 20.19 -2.16
N GLY A 209 2.90 19.97 -1.01
CA GLY A 209 3.39 19.00 -0.03
C GLY A 209 3.59 17.63 -0.71
N PRO A 210 4.40 16.71 -0.16
CA PRO A 210 4.67 15.42 -0.79
C PRO A 210 3.34 14.65 -0.96
N ILE A 211 2.75 14.79 -2.13
CA ILE A 211 1.54 14.12 -2.57
C ILE A 211 1.95 13.41 -3.85
N LEU A 212 2.26 12.13 -3.72
CA LEU A 212 2.49 11.23 -4.85
C LEU A 212 1.25 11.29 -5.76
N ARG A 213 1.41 11.85 -6.97
CA ARG A 213 0.42 11.81 -8.04
C ARG A 213 1.09 11.61 -9.39
N ASN A 214 0.28 11.01 -10.28
CA ASN A 214 0.62 10.51 -11.62
C ASN A 214 1.68 11.33 -12.35
N ILE A 215 2.80 10.68 -12.60
CA ILE A 215 3.76 11.08 -13.61
C ILE A 215 3.66 10.00 -14.70
N ASP A 216 3.65 10.38 -15.97
CA ASP A 216 3.82 9.42 -17.06
C ASP A 216 5.25 8.89 -17.03
N VAL A 217 5.40 7.58 -16.92
CA VAL A 217 6.70 6.93 -16.75
C VAL A 217 6.93 5.87 -17.82
N GLU A 218 7.97 6.06 -18.62
CA GLU A 218 8.68 4.96 -19.27
C GLU A 218 9.78 4.44 -18.33
N SER A 219 9.58 3.30 -17.65
CA SER A 219 10.68 2.61 -16.94
C SER A 219 10.36 1.16 -16.54
N LEU A 220 11.37 0.46 -16.00
CA LEU A 220 11.35 -0.92 -15.49
C LEU A 220 10.45 -0.99 -14.24
N VAL A 221 9.45 -1.87 -14.25
CA VAL A 221 8.38 -1.90 -13.24
C VAL A 221 8.35 -3.25 -12.50
N SER A 222 8.10 -3.22 -11.20
CA SER A 222 7.63 -4.38 -10.43
C SER A 222 6.29 -4.06 -9.77
N VAL A 223 5.38 -5.04 -9.74
CA VAL A 223 3.99 -4.85 -9.29
C VAL A 223 3.62 -5.89 -8.23
N SER A 224 2.96 -5.48 -7.16
CA SER A 224 2.43 -6.34 -6.12
C SER A 224 0.93 -6.15 -5.93
N PHE A 225 0.17 -7.25 -5.97
CA PHE A 225 -1.30 -7.22 -5.97
C PHE A 225 -1.90 -7.39 -4.58
N HIS A 226 -2.95 -6.62 -4.32
CA HIS A 226 -3.71 -6.65 -3.08
C HIS A 226 -5.21 -6.74 -3.37
N ASN A 227 -5.95 -7.40 -2.47
CA ASN A 227 -7.38 -7.20 -2.40
C ASN A 227 -7.69 -5.93 -1.60
N GLY A 228 -8.61 -5.11 -2.11
CA GLY A 228 -9.20 -3.98 -1.40
C GLY A 228 -10.44 -4.41 -0.61
N GLN A 229 -10.71 -3.70 0.47
CA GLN A 229 -12.02 -3.60 1.11
C GLN A 229 -12.50 -2.17 1.03
#